data_AF-A0A530QM22-F1
#
_entry.id   AF-A0A530QM22-F1
#
_cell.length_a   1.000
_cell.length_b   1.000
_cell.length_c   1.000
_cell.angle_alpha   90.00
_cell.angle_beta   90.00
_cell.angle_gamma   90.00
#
_symmetry.space_group_name_H-M   'P 1'
#
loop_
_entity.id
_entity.type
_entity.pdbx_description
1 polymer ?
#
loop_
_entity_poly.entity_id
_entity_poly.type
_entity_poly.pdbx_seq_one_letter_code
_entity_poly.pdbx_strand_id
1 'polypeptide(L)'
;MNAAARTLGIEAFLAFLESENVLSAHAAQRALGASRTSGHPFDTVMTELGLIGEQELADSLSRFMKLPSPVDIPEQFNPELFS
;
A
#
# COMPACT_ATOMS: atom_id res chain seq x y z
N MET A 1 22.39 15.72 -6.86
CA MET A 1 21.86 14.34 -6.90
C MET A 1 20.41 14.42 -7.37
N ASN A 2 19.99 13.47 -8.21
CA ASN A 2 18.97 13.56 -9.26
C ASN A 2 17.54 14.00 -8.87
N ALA A 3 16.90 14.71 -9.81
CA ALA A 3 15.50 15.13 -9.88
C ALA A 3 14.47 13.96 -9.99
N ALA A 4 14.77 12.81 -9.40
CA ALA A 4 14.01 11.57 -9.46
C ALA A 4 13.54 11.13 -8.07
N ALA A 5 13.09 12.09 -7.25
CA ALA A 5 12.08 11.79 -6.24
C ALA A 5 10.82 11.39 -7.02
N ARG A 6 10.82 10.13 -7.51
CA ARG A 6 9.75 9.53 -8.29
C ARG A 6 8.46 9.84 -7.57
N THR A 7 7.49 10.36 -8.30
CA THR A 7 6.16 10.71 -7.80
C THR A 7 5.56 9.50 -7.09
N LEU A 8 5.78 9.39 -5.78
CA LEU A 8 5.12 8.43 -4.91
C LEU A 8 3.70 8.97 -4.74
N GLY A 9 2.73 8.24 -5.28
CA GLY A 9 1.34 8.66 -5.33
C GLY A 9 0.44 7.48 -5.63
N ILE A 10 -0.87 7.67 -5.43
CA ILE A 10 -1.88 6.63 -5.57
C ILE A 10 -1.84 6.00 -6.97
N GLU A 11 -1.73 6.81 -8.02
CA GLU A 11 -1.67 6.34 -9.41
C GLU A 11 -0.44 5.44 -9.65
N ALA A 12 0.72 5.82 -9.11
CA ALA A 12 1.95 5.04 -9.25
C ALA A 12 1.86 3.71 -8.49
N PHE A 13 1.23 3.71 -7.31
CA PHE A 13 1.02 2.50 -6.53
C PHE A 13 0.01 1.56 -7.20
N LEU A 14 -1.10 2.08 -7.73
CA LEU A 14 -2.08 1.28 -8.47
C LEU A 14 -1.47 0.65 -9.73
N ALA A 15 -0.67 1.40 -10.49
CA ALA A 15 0.06 0.85 -11.64
C ALA A 15 1.05 -0.25 -11.23
N PHE A 16 1.69 -0.12 -10.05
CA PHE A 16 2.53 -1.17 -9.50
C PHE A 16 1.71 -2.44 -9.18
N LEU A 17 0.57 -2.31 -8.50
CA LEU A 17 -0.31 -3.45 -8.18
C LEU A 17 -0.84 -4.15 -9.45
N GLU A 18 -1.11 -3.41 -10.52
CA GLU A 18 -1.44 -3.99 -11.82
C GLU A 18 -0.26 -4.77 -12.40
N SER A 19 0.95 -4.21 -12.36
CA SER A 19 2.15 -4.87 -12.91
C SER A 19 2.53 -6.16 -12.17
N GLU A 20 2.19 -6.25 -10.88
CA GLU A 20 2.39 -7.43 -10.04
C GLU A 20 1.21 -8.43 -10.13
N ASN A 21 0.19 -8.16 -10.97
CA ASN A 21 -1.04 -8.94 -11.07
C ASN A 21 -1.84 -9.06 -9.76
N VAL A 22 -1.62 -8.15 -8.80
CA VAL A 22 -2.42 -8.06 -7.57
C VAL A 22 -3.80 -7.49 -7.88
N LEU A 23 -3.86 -6.50 -8.78
CA LEU A 23 -5.11 -5.94 -9.29
C LEU A 23 -5.21 -6.12 -10.81
N SER A 24 -6.44 -6.28 -11.29
CA SER A 24 -6.74 -6.06 -12.70
C SER A 24 -6.80 -4.56 -13.02
N ALA A 25 -6.60 -4.19 -14.29
CA ALA A 25 -6.76 -2.80 -14.75
C ALA A 25 -8.14 -2.21 -14.38
N HIS A 26 -9.21 -3.02 -14.45
CA HIS A 26 -10.54 -2.59 -14.05
C HIS A 26 -10.64 -2.33 -12.53
N ALA A 27 -10.03 -3.18 -11.72
CA ALA A 27 -9.99 -3.00 -10.26
C ALA A 27 -9.19 -1.75 -9.86
N ALA A 28 -8.04 -1.52 -10.50
CA ALA A 28 -7.23 -0.34 -10.27
C ALA A 28 -7.93 0.96 -10.69
N GLN A 29 -8.65 0.96 -11.82
CA GLN A 29 -9.46 2.10 -12.23
C GLN A 29 -10.60 2.40 -11.25
N ARG A 30 -11.24 1.34 -10.71
CA ARG A 30 -12.25 1.48 -9.64
C ARG A 30 -11.65 2.07 -8.36
N ALA A 31 -10.48 1.58 -7.93
CA ALA A 31 -9.77 2.11 -6.78
C ALA A 31 -9.46 3.60 -6.96
N LEU A 32 -8.86 3.98 -8.10
CA LEU A 32 -8.53 5.37 -8.41
C LEU A 32 -9.75 6.29 -8.36
N GLY A 33 -10.87 5.85 -8.94
CA GLY A 33 -12.13 6.59 -8.90
C GLY A 33 -12.60 6.81 -7.46
N ALA A 34 -12.68 5.74 -6.68
CA ALA A 34 -13.15 5.80 -5.30
C ALA A 34 -12.22 6.60 -4.37
N SER A 35 -10.91 6.49 -4.52
CA SER A 35 -9.95 7.28 -3.71
C SER A 35 -10.05 8.78 -3.97
N ARG A 36 -10.47 9.19 -5.16
CA ARG A 36 -10.67 10.61 -5.50
C ARG A 36 -11.98 11.19 -4.98
N THR A 37 -13.00 10.37 -4.77
CA THR A 37 -14.36 10.85 -4.45
C THR A 37 -14.82 10.52 -3.04
N SER A 38 -14.20 9.56 -2.36
CA SER A 38 -14.68 9.05 -1.07
C SER A 38 -14.38 9.97 0.12
N GLY A 39 -13.30 10.73 0.06
CA GLY A 39 -12.78 11.45 1.23
C GLY A 39 -12.17 10.54 2.31
N HIS A 40 -12.12 9.22 2.07
CA HIS A 40 -11.51 8.25 2.96
C HIS A 40 -10.03 8.04 2.62
N PRO A 41 -9.21 7.60 3.60
CA PRO A 41 -7.87 7.12 3.36
C PRO A 41 -7.82 6.02 2.29
N PHE A 42 -6.72 5.98 1.52
CA PHE A 42 -6.58 5.06 0.39
C PHE A 42 -6.68 3.59 0.80
N ASP A 43 -6.06 3.20 1.90
CA ASP A 43 -6.13 1.85 2.48
C ASP A 43 -7.55 1.45 2.86
N THR A 44 -8.33 2.35 3.45
CA THR A 44 -9.76 2.13 3.74
C THR A 44 -10.55 1.86 2.46
N VAL A 45 -10.34 2.68 1.42
CA VAL A 45 -10.99 2.47 0.11
C VAL A 45 -10.66 1.09 -0.46
N MET A 46 -9.40 0.67 -0.36
CA MET A 46 -8.92 -0.59 -0.92
C MET A 46 -9.51 -1.81 -0.22
N THR A 47 -9.59 -1.78 1.11
CA THR A 47 -10.11 -2.90 1.92
C THR A 47 -11.64 -2.95 1.91
N GLU A 48 -12.33 -1.82 2.02
CA GLU A 48 -13.80 -1.78 2.01
C GLU A 48 -14.41 -2.14 0.65
N LEU A 49 -13.73 -1.81 -0.45
CA LEU A 49 -14.13 -2.27 -1.79
C LEU A 49 -13.82 -3.74 -2.05
N GLY A 50 -13.15 -4.43 -1.11
CA GLY A 50 -12.75 -5.82 -1.23
C GLY A 50 -11.75 -6.07 -2.35
N LEU A 51 -10.92 -5.07 -2.69
CA LEU A 51 -9.95 -5.17 -3.79
C LEU A 51 -8.69 -5.91 -3.38
N ILE A 52 -8.29 -5.77 -2.12
CA ILE A 52 -7.09 -6.33 -1.54
C ILE A 52 -7.27 -6.45 -0.02
N GLY A 53 -6.74 -7.51 0.58
CA GLY A 53 -6.73 -7.67 2.05
C GLY A 53 -5.67 -6.78 2.70
N GLU A 54 -5.84 -6.48 4.00
CA GLU A 54 -4.93 -5.60 4.74
C GLU A 54 -3.48 -6.10 4.75
N GLN A 55 -3.26 -7.40 4.96
CA GLN A 55 -1.93 -8.01 4.94
C GLN A 55 -1.25 -7.85 3.57
N GLU A 56 -1.95 -8.21 2.49
CA GLU A 56 -1.40 -8.11 1.12
C GLU A 56 -1.17 -6.65 0.71
N LEU A 57 -2.00 -5.72 1.20
CA LEU A 57 -1.81 -4.29 1.01
C LEU A 57 -0.53 -3.80 1.69
N ALA A 58 -0.30 -4.20 2.94
CA ALA A 58 0.91 -3.87 3.68
C ALA A 58 2.17 -4.44 3.00
N ASP A 59 2.15 -5.71 2.59
CA ASP A 59 3.26 -6.35 1.89
C ASP A 59 3.53 -5.69 0.53
N SER A 60 2.47 -5.34 -0.21
CA SER A 60 2.60 -4.61 -1.48
C SER A 60 3.19 -3.21 -1.30
N LEU A 61 2.82 -2.49 -0.24
CA LEU A 61 3.39 -1.19 0.10
C LEU A 61 4.88 -1.30 0.45
N SER A 62 5.27 -2.31 1.23
CA SER A 62 6.69 -2.58 1.51
C SER A 62 7.49 -2.83 0.23
N ARG A 63 6.98 -3.68 -0.68
CA ARG A 63 7.62 -3.92 -1.99
C ARG A 63 7.72 -2.64 -2.83
N PHE A 64 6.64 -1.86 -2.90
CA PHE A 64 6.60 -0.61 -3.68
C PHE A 64 7.58 0.44 -3.16
N MET A 65 7.64 0.62 -1.83
CA MET A 65 8.53 1.58 -1.17
C MET A 65 9.96 1.04 -0.98
N LYS A 66 10.19 -0.24 -1.30
CA LYS A 66 11.46 -0.95 -1.05
C LYS A 66 11.85 -0.94 0.42
N LEU A 67 10.86 -1.12 1.28
CA LEU A 67 11.01 -1.28 2.73
C LEU A 67 10.96 -2.78 3.08
N PRO A 68 11.52 -3.20 4.22
CA PRO A 68 11.31 -4.55 4.76
C PRO A 68 9.82 -4.87 4.86
N SER A 69 9.43 -6.14 4.70
CA SER A 69 8.06 -6.56 5.01
C SER A 69 7.78 -6.28 6.49
N PRO A 70 6.55 -5.91 6.89
CA PRO A 70 6.20 -5.75 8.29
C PRO A 70 6.46 -7.02 9.11
N VAL A 71 6.39 -8.20 8.48
CA VAL A 71 6.69 -9.50 9.12
C VAL A 71 8.18 -9.66 9.45
N ASP A 72 9.05 -8.97 8.71
CA ASP A 72 10.51 -9.02 8.90
C ASP A 72 11.00 -8.01 9.96
N ILE A 73 10.13 -7.12 10.44
CA ILE A 73 10.47 -6.18 11.51
C ILE A 73 10.37 -6.96 12.82
N PRO A 74 11.50 -7.22 13.52
CA PRO A 74 11.43 -7.85 14.82
C PRO A 74 10.55 -6.98 15.70
N GLU A 75 9.53 -7.58 16.32
CA GLU A 75 8.74 -6.91 17.35
C GLU A 75 9.76 -6.37 18.36
N GLN A 76 9.87 -5.05 18.46
CA GLN A 76 10.77 -4.42 19.41
C GLN A 76 10.20 -4.67 20.80
N PHE A 77 10.45 -5.86 21.33
CA PHE A 77 10.16 -6.20 22.71
C PHE A 77 11.06 -5.33 23.58
N ASN A 78 10.50 -4.27 24.17
CA ASN A 78 11.16 -3.48 25.19
C ASN A 78 10.67 -3.92 26.58
N PRO A 79 11.33 -4.90 27.23
CA PRO A 79 10.94 -5.38 28.55
C PRO A 79 11.10 -4.33 29.66
N GLU A 80 11.84 -3.25 29.43
CA GLU A 80 12.05 -2.20 30.44
C GLU A 80 10.85 -1.27 30.64
N LEU A 81 9.80 -1.40 29.82
CA LEU A 81 8.52 -0.71 30.04
C LEU A 81 7.65 -1.37 31.13
N PHE A 82 8.03 -2.56 31.59
CA PHE A 82 7.30 -3.34 32.59
C PHE A 82 8.11 -3.60 33.88
N SER A 83 9.21 -2.87 34.08
CA SER A 83 10.02 -2.88 35.31
C SER A 83 9.79 -1.64 36.16
#